data_AF-A0A524BFZ7-F1
#
_entry.id   AF-A0A524BFZ7-F1
#
_cell.length_a   1.000
_cell.length_b   1.000
_cell.length_c   1.000
_cell.angle_alpha   90.00
_cell.angle_beta   90.00
_cell.angle_gamma   90.00
#
_symmetry.space_group_name_H-M   'P 1'
#
loop_
_entity.id
_entity.type
_entity.pdbx_description
1 polymer ?
#
loop_
_entity_poly.entity_id
_entity_poly.type
_entity_poly.pdbx_seq_one_letter_code
_entity_poly.pdbx_strand_id
1 'polypeptide(L)'
;MEGTGPQIILRGSDGVQRGKTYTCKVAAFNGLWGTDSTASNGVLVPGTPQMLTRPSFTGIVALTSPVPQTLTGTRATWNSFGFTIDDTRYQWQYADDTFFVGPDVQLAPLPVDDTYTLDYRITAPGLAGKFLRLGMAVKNQFGWSDWAYSLPTASDQVTAQPVLTAETPPTVADVNVPYAGYTFAADGFRMTYTQSSGGLTGLPAGMSINASSGLLSGTPTQVGTFTYRIKASNDSGDDTTPVLTLTVSDGVPAQMVITRQPVAGMPSRTQLPTQPVVQVRDDSGLNIYTPQTVTVTANGVGAVLGGTTSVSTGNTGTGTYANLTLGGVVGTNYTLTFTSGAASATSQNLQVTPGVATNLR
;
A
#
# COMPACT_ATOMS: atom_id res chain seq x y z
N MET A 1 50.62 67.20 -8.86
CA MET A 1 50.99 66.31 -7.74
C MET A 1 49.69 65.88 -7.08
N GLU A 2 49.09 64.81 -7.59
CA GLU A 2 47.96 64.18 -6.90
C GLU A 2 48.53 63.43 -5.70
N GLY A 3 48.08 63.78 -4.50
CA GLY A 3 48.49 63.13 -3.28
C GLY A 3 48.02 61.68 -3.29
N THR A 4 48.95 60.75 -3.46
CA THR A 4 48.75 59.33 -3.16
C THR A 4 48.47 59.19 -1.67
N GLY A 5 47.19 59.20 -1.30
CA GLY A 5 46.77 58.80 0.03
C GLY A 5 47.21 57.37 0.35
N PRO A 6 47.25 56.98 1.63
CA PRO A 6 47.72 55.66 2.04
C PRO A 6 46.89 54.55 1.37
N GLN A 7 47.54 53.68 0.61
CA GLN A 7 46.91 52.50 0.03
C GLN A 7 46.90 51.36 1.05
N ILE A 8 45.71 50.86 1.40
CA ILE A 8 45.54 49.66 2.23
C ILE A 8 45.73 48.44 1.32
N ILE A 9 46.81 47.68 1.52
CA ILE A 9 47.06 46.44 0.79
C ILE A 9 46.69 45.26 1.69
N LEU A 10 45.59 44.57 1.36
CA LEU A 10 45.21 43.32 2.00
C LEU A 10 46.04 42.18 1.38
N ARG A 11 46.94 41.55 2.15
CA ARG A 11 47.73 40.39 1.70
C ARG A 11 47.31 39.15 2.48
N GLY A 12 46.76 38.15 1.79
CA GLY A 12 46.55 36.80 2.31
C GLY A 12 47.21 35.79 1.37
N SER A 13 47.72 34.67 1.91
CA SER A 13 48.39 33.60 1.13
C SER A 13 47.47 32.96 0.08
N ASP A 14 46.15 33.06 0.28
CA ASP A 14 45.13 32.37 -0.51
C ASP A 14 44.17 33.36 -1.22
N GLY A 15 44.58 34.63 -1.35
CA GLY A 15 43.73 35.72 -1.85
C GLY A 15 42.80 36.33 -0.77
N VAL A 16 42.18 37.47 -1.10
CA VAL A 16 41.25 38.17 -0.20
C VAL A 16 39.85 37.55 -0.33
N GLN A 17 39.41 36.82 0.69
CA GLN A 17 38.11 36.15 0.73
C GLN A 17 37.02 37.13 1.22
N ARG A 18 35.90 37.17 0.51
CA ARG A 18 34.73 37.99 0.89
C ARG A 18 34.19 37.53 2.25
N GLY A 19 33.74 38.48 3.08
CA GLY A 19 33.11 38.15 4.36
C GLY A 19 34.03 37.77 5.51
N LYS A 20 35.35 37.79 5.29
CA LYS A 20 36.35 37.65 6.35
C LYS A 20 36.77 39.03 6.85
N THR A 21 37.00 39.10 8.16
CA THR A 21 37.56 40.28 8.80
C THR A 21 39.07 40.20 8.70
N TYR A 22 39.68 41.16 8.01
CA TYR A 22 41.13 41.25 7.90
C TYR A 22 41.64 42.38 8.76
N THR A 23 42.64 42.11 9.58
CA THR A 23 43.38 43.16 10.26
C THR A 23 44.33 43.79 9.25
N CYS A 24 44.15 45.08 8.96
CA CYS A 24 45.10 45.80 8.13
C CYS A 24 46.28 46.27 8.99
N LYS A 25 47.50 46.04 8.51
CA LYS A 25 48.68 46.69 9.07
C LYS A 25 48.94 47.94 8.25
N VAL A 26 48.80 49.11 8.87
CA VAL A 26 49.18 50.39 8.24
C VAL A 26 50.57 50.74 8.75
N ALA A 27 51.58 50.62 7.89
CA ALA A 27 52.91 51.16 8.18
C ALA A 27 52.99 52.59 7.65
N ALA A 28 53.33 53.56 8.52
CA ALA A 28 53.62 54.92 8.08
C ALA A 28 54.93 54.92 7.28
N PHE A 29 54.88 55.31 6.00
CA PHE A 29 56.06 55.36 5.16
C PHE A 29 56.82 56.68 5.37
N ASN A 30 57.65 56.75 6.41
CA ASN A 30 58.57 57.87 6.65
C ASN A 30 60.02 57.46 6.43
N GLY A 31 60.36 56.95 5.24
CA GLY A 31 61.76 56.79 4.75
C GLY A 31 62.71 55.90 5.55
N LEU A 32 62.32 55.47 6.75
CA LEU A 32 62.99 54.58 7.68
C LEU A 32 61.88 53.71 8.28
N TRP A 33 62.10 52.41 8.30
CA TRP A 33 61.11 51.39 8.68
C TRP A 33 60.67 51.59 10.14
N GLY A 34 59.60 52.37 10.35
CA GLY A 34 58.95 52.52 11.64
C GLY A 34 58.23 51.24 12.04
N THR A 35 58.22 50.95 13.34
CA THR A 35 57.58 49.77 13.94
C THR A 35 56.10 49.66 13.60
N ASP A 36 55.62 48.42 13.43
CA ASP A 36 54.21 48.06 13.20
C ASP A 36 53.24 48.87 14.09
N SER A 37 52.19 49.45 13.50
CA SER A 37 51.12 50.06 14.30
C SER A 37 50.36 48.98 15.06
N THR A 38 49.96 49.28 16.30
CA THR A 38 49.05 48.42 17.06
C THR A 38 47.69 48.32 16.35
N ALA A 39 47.14 47.11 16.37
CA ALA A 39 45.97 46.60 15.66
C ALA A 39 45.00 47.64 15.10
N SER A 40 44.76 47.60 13.78
CA SER A 40 43.58 48.23 13.19
C SER A 40 42.31 47.50 13.63
N ASN A 41 41.19 48.21 13.68
CA ASN A 41 39.89 47.56 13.61
C ASN A 41 39.87 46.67 12.36
N GLY A 42 39.43 45.43 12.49
CA GLY A 42 39.37 44.53 11.35
C GLY A 42 38.45 45.10 10.27
N VAL A 43 38.91 45.10 9.02
CA VAL A 43 38.13 45.51 7.84
C VAL A 43 37.41 44.29 7.30
N LEU A 44 36.07 44.33 7.32
CA LEU A 44 35.26 43.32 6.66
C LEU A 44 35.34 43.54 5.16
N VAL A 45 35.66 42.49 4.40
CA VAL A 45 35.64 42.57 2.94
C VAL A 45 34.18 42.48 2.48
N PRO A 46 33.59 43.56 1.94
CA PRO A 46 32.20 43.57 1.50
C PRO A 46 31.98 42.66 0.29
N GLY A 47 30.76 42.18 0.14
CA GLY A 47 30.39 41.35 -0.99
C GLY A 47 28.89 41.16 -1.11
N THR A 48 28.47 40.55 -2.22
CA THR A 48 27.11 40.07 -2.39
C THR A 48 26.77 39.03 -1.32
N PRO A 49 25.50 38.91 -0.89
CA PRO A 49 25.14 38.00 0.20
C PRO A 49 25.53 36.54 -0.10
N GLN A 50 25.87 35.78 0.93
CA GLN A 50 26.27 34.36 0.82
C GLN A 50 25.29 33.43 1.55
N MET A 51 24.86 32.36 0.89
CA MET A 51 23.84 31.45 1.42
C MET A 51 24.38 30.71 2.64
N LEU A 52 23.61 30.67 3.73
CA LEU A 52 23.91 29.86 4.92
C LEU A 52 23.04 28.60 4.96
N THR A 53 21.74 28.75 4.69
CA THR A 53 20.80 27.62 4.63
C THR A 53 20.02 27.64 3.32
N ARG A 54 19.64 26.45 2.85
CA ARG A 54 18.77 26.29 1.67
C ARG A 54 17.31 26.56 2.06
N PRO A 55 16.48 27.01 1.10
CA PRO A 55 15.05 27.02 1.33
C PRO A 55 14.50 25.60 1.33
N SER A 56 13.33 25.43 1.94
CA SER A 56 12.54 24.19 1.89
C SER A 56 11.07 24.54 1.71
N PHE A 57 10.29 23.62 1.16
CA PHE A 57 8.84 23.71 1.09
C PHE A 57 8.22 22.34 1.38
N THR A 58 6.96 22.34 1.78
CA THR A 58 6.11 21.16 1.89
C THR A 58 4.78 21.45 1.20
N GLY A 59 4.13 20.38 0.74
CA GLY A 59 2.80 20.45 0.13
C GLY A 59 2.63 19.43 -0.98
N ILE A 60 1.45 19.42 -1.55
CA ILE A 60 1.12 18.54 -2.67
C ILE A 60 1.80 19.10 -3.92
N VAL A 61 2.53 18.26 -4.65
CA VAL A 61 3.12 18.57 -5.97
C VAL A 61 2.50 17.64 -7.01
N ALA A 62 1.46 18.12 -7.69
CA ALA A 62 0.58 17.31 -8.52
C ALA A 62 0.07 18.08 -9.74
N LEU A 63 -0.09 17.38 -10.86
CA LEU A 63 -0.80 17.90 -12.04
C LEU A 63 -2.31 17.79 -11.81
N THR A 64 -2.89 18.77 -11.12
CA THR A 64 -4.34 18.85 -10.92
C THR A 64 -4.96 19.93 -11.82
N SER A 65 -6.09 19.58 -12.46
CA SER A 65 -6.91 20.52 -13.24
C SER A 65 -7.61 21.55 -12.33
N PRO A 66 -8.00 22.73 -12.83
CA PRO A 66 -7.24 23.98 -12.77
C PRO A 66 -7.20 24.65 -11.36
N VAL A 67 -7.22 23.87 -10.28
CA VAL A 67 -7.22 24.39 -8.90
C VAL A 67 -5.80 24.84 -8.51
N PRO A 68 -5.57 26.11 -8.16
CA PRO A 68 -4.31 26.56 -7.60
C PRO A 68 -3.93 25.72 -6.37
N GLN A 69 -2.68 25.28 -6.31
CA GLN A 69 -2.14 24.53 -5.18
C GLN A 69 -1.29 25.46 -4.33
N THR A 70 -1.17 25.16 -3.03
CA THR A 70 -0.43 25.98 -2.08
C THR A 70 0.77 25.22 -1.54
N LEU A 71 1.96 25.83 -1.58
CA LEU A 71 3.16 25.32 -0.91
C LEU A 71 3.53 26.24 0.24
N THR A 72 3.91 25.63 1.36
CA THR A 72 4.34 26.35 2.56
C THR A 72 5.80 26.01 2.83
N GLY A 73 6.63 26.99 3.12
CA GLY A 73 8.06 26.73 3.29
C GLY A 73 8.80 27.69 4.21
N THR A 74 10.06 27.33 4.46
CA THR A 74 11.01 28.08 5.28
C THR A 74 12.02 28.79 4.39
N ARG A 75 12.27 30.06 4.69
CA ARG A 75 13.21 30.90 3.92
C ARG A 75 14.65 30.38 4.00
N ALA A 76 15.40 30.59 2.93
CA ALA A 76 16.85 30.53 2.98
C ALA A 76 17.41 31.65 3.86
N THR A 77 18.46 31.37 4.63
CA THR A 77 19.19 32.39 5.40
C THR A 77 20.49 32.78 4.69
N TRP A 78 20.89 34.03 4.87
CA TRP A 78 22.03 34.64 4.18
C TRP A 78 22.96 35.35 5.16
N ASN A 79 24.26 35.23 4.93
CA ASN A 79 25.24 36.14 5.49
C ASN A 79 25.27 37.40 4.63
N SER A 80 24.71 38.50 5.14
CA SER A 80 24.68 39.79 4.46
C SER A 80 25.94 40.63 4.70
N PHE A 81 26.89 40.13 5.50
CA PHE A 81 28.11 40.84 5.89
C PHE A 81 27.83 42.19 6.57
N GLY A 82 26.74 42.27 7.35
CA GLY A 82 26.35 43.49 8.05
C GLY A 82 25.69 44.54 7.16
N PHE A 83 25.45 44.24 5.88
CA PHE A 83 24.69 45.10 4.97
C PHE A 83 23.20 44.75 4.98
N THR A 84 22.35 45.74 4.73
CA THR A 84 20.90 45.53 4.56
C THR A 84 20.64 44.69 3.31
N ILE A 85 19.63 43.84 3.37
CA ILE A 85 19.06 43.17 2.19
C ILE A 85 17.92 44.03 1.68
N ASP A 86 18.07 44.55 0.47
CA ASP A 86 17.16 45.52 -0.15
C ASP A 86 16.23 44.91 -1.19
N ASP A 87 16.46 43.67 -1.64
CA ASP A 87 15.57 42.94 -2.56
C ASP A 87 15.67 41.42 -2.39
N THR A 88 14.59 40.70 -2.71
CA THR A 88 14.51 39.23 -2.67
C THR A 88 13.72 38.70 -3.86
N ARG A 89 14.27 37.69 -4.55
CA ARG A 89 13.67 37.01 -5.70
C ARG A 89 13.38 35.55 -5.39
N TYR A 90 12.29 35.07 -5.98
CA TYR A 90 11.86 33.67 -5.95
C TYR A 90 11.67 33.16 -7.37
N GLN A 91 11.95 31.88 -7.59
CA GLN A 91 11.64 31.20 -8.84
C GLN A 91 11.36 29.71 -8.60
N TRP A 92 10.49 29.14 -9.43
CA TRP A 92 10.29 27.69 -9.51
C TRP A 92 11.13 27.11 -10.62
N GLN A 93 11.67 25.92 -10.38
CA GLN A 93 12.37 25.15 -11.39
C GLN A 93 11.90 23.70 -11.36
N TYR A 94 11.87 23.09 -12.53
CA TYR A 94 11.74 21.65 -12.68
C TYR A 94 13.11 21.10 -13.05
N ALA A 95 13.56 20.06 -12.36
CA ALA A 95 14.81 19.38 -12.66
C ALA A 95 14.52 17.98 -13.20
N ASP A 96 15.21 17.59 -14.28
CA ASP A 96 15.62 16.20 -14.40
C ASP A 96 16.94 15.99 -13.67
N ASP A 97 17.29 14.73 -13.41
CA ASP A 97 18.49 14.37 -12.65
C ASP A 97 19.80 14.89 -13.29
N THR A 98 19.76 15.53 -14.47
CA THR A 98 20.95 15.86 -15.27
C THR A 98 21.09 17.30 -15.77
N PHE A 99 20.03 18.11 -15.95
CA PHE A 99 20.18 19.45 -16.52
C PHE A 99 18.97 20.39 -16.34
N PHE A 100 19.26 21.69 -16.25
CA PHE A 100 18.33 22.78 -15.91
C PHE A 100 17.63 23.35 -17.15
N VAL A 101 16.29 23.24 -17.24
CA VAL A 101 15.51 23.90 -18.31
C VAL A 101 14.11 24.30 -17.81
N GLY A 102 13.80 25.60 -17.72
CA GLY A 102 12.44 26.11 -17.50
C GLY A 102 12.39 27.61 -17.20
N PRO A 103 11.33 28.35 -17.59
CA PRO A 103 11.32 29.82 -17.60
C PRO A 103 11.21 30.43 -16.20
N ASP A 104 11.99 31.49 -15.98
CA ASP A 104 11.97 32.31 -14.76
C ASP A 104 10.59 32.97 -14.58
N VAL A 105 9.73 32.41 -13.73
CA VAL A 105 8.56 33.14 -13.25
C VAL A 105 9.00 33.93 -12.02
N GLN A 106 9.36 35.20 -12.23
CA GLN A 106 9.60 36.17 -11.16
C GLN A 106 8.29 36.38 -10.38
N LEU A 107 8.29 36.03 -9.11
CA LEU A 107 7.16 36.27 -8.22
C LEU A 107 7.38 37.57 -7.45
N ALA A 108 6.28 38.28 -7.15
CA ALA A 108 6.31 39.50 -6.35
C ALA A 108 6.89 39.23 -4.95
N PRO A 109 7.57 40.21 -4.33
CA PRO A 109 8.15 40.06 -2.99
C PRO A 109 7.07 39.70 -1.94
N LEU A 110 7.33 38.64 -1.18
CA LEU A 110 6.42 38.09 -0.16
C LEU A 110 6.71 38.68 1.23
N PRO A 111 5.73 38.66 2.17
CA PRO A 111 5.84 39.29 3.49
C PRO A 111 7.00 38.77 4.37
N VAL A 112 7.29 39.52 5.43
CA VAL A 112 8.54 39.54 6.22
C VAL A 112 8.64 38.41 7.26
N ASP A 113 7.63 37.55 7.39
CA ASP A 113 7.64 36.48 8.38
C ASP A 113 8.50 35.27 7.92
N ASP A 114 9.07 34.52 8.87
CA ASP A 114 10.00 33.39 8.63
C ASP A 114 9.38 32.22 7.82
N THR A 115 8.07 32.27 7.58
CA THR A 115 7.32 31.31 6.77
C THR A 115 6.74 32.03 5.54
N TYR A 116 6.82 31.40 4.38
CA TYR A 116 6.17 31.90 3.17
C TYR A 116 5.17 30.87 2.65
N THR A 117 4.07 31.38 2.09
CA THR A 117 3.05 30.61 1.41
C THR A 117 2.99 31.08 -0.03
N LEU A 118 2.98 30.14 -0.98
CA LEU A 118 2.88 30.48 -2.38
C LEU A 118 1.87 29.61 -3.10
N ASP A 119 0.94 30.29 -3.77
CA ASP A 119 0.03 29.66 -4.71
C ASP A 119 0.73 29.46 -6.04
N TYR A 120 0.61 28.26 -6.59
CA TYR A 120 1.24 27.88 -7.85
C TYR A 120 0.29 27.07 -8.72
N ARG A 121 0.58 27.05 -10.02
CA ARG A 121 -0.14 26.27 -11.01
C ARG A 121 0.84 25.63 -12.00
N ILE A 122 0.91 24.30 -11.99
CA ILE A 122 1.68 23.56 -12.98
C ILE A 122 0.79 23.37 -14.21
N THR A 123 1.13 24.03 -15.31
CA THR A 123 0.31 24.03 -16.54
C THR A 123 0.99 23.33 -17.72
N ALA A 124 2.27 22.99 -17.62
CA ALA A 124 3.01 22.37 -18.71
C ALA A 124 2.87 20.84 -18.71
N PRO A 125 2.52 20.21 -19.85
CA PRO A 125 2.56 18.76 -19.99
C PRO A 125 4.01 18.24 -19.93
N GLY A 126 4.20 16.99 -19.50
CA GLY A 126 5.53 16.34 -19.47
C GLY A 126 6.38 16.62 -18.23
N LEU A 127 5.82 17.26 -17.20
CA LEU A 127 6.49 17.50 -15.92
C LEU A 127 6.39 16.33 -14.94
N ALA A 128 5.54 15.34 -15.21
CA ALA A 128 5.40 14.15 -14.37
C ALA A 128 6.76 13.44 -14.19
N GLY A 129 7.11 13.13 -12.95
CA GLY A 129 8.39 12.51 -12.58
C GLY A 129 9.58 13.47 -12.45
N LYS A 130 9.44 14.74 -12.86
CA LYS A 130 10.43 15.79 -12.56
C LYS A 130 10.27 16.24 -11.11
N PHE A 131 11.36 16.73 -10.51
CA PHE A 131 11.31 17.33 -9.18
C PHE A 131 11.05 18.82 -9.29
N LEU A 132 10.07 19.33 -8.53
CA LEU A 132 9.89 20.75 -8.33
C LEU A 132 10.92 21.26 -7.31
N ARG A 133 11.56 22.40 -7.59
CA ARG A 133 12.51 23.05 -6.68
C ARG A 133 12.20 24.53 -6.55
N LEU A 134 12.31 25.04 -5.33
CA LEU A 134 12.23 26.47 -5.08
C LEU A 134 13.64 27.08 -5.08
N GLY A 135 13.84 28.11 -5.88
CA GLY A 135 15.02 28.97 -5.89
C GLY A 135 14.76 30.31 -5.19
N MET A 136 15.74 30.77 -4.41
CA MET A 136 15.75 32.09 -3.78
C MET A 136 17.07 32.82 -4.01
N ALA A 137 17.02 34.13 -4.27
CA ALA A 137 18.21 34.99 -4.33
C ALA A 137 17.91 36.33 -3.65
N VAL A 138 18.92 36.95 -3.04
CA VAL A 138 18.80 38.23 -2.33
C VAL A 138 19.81 39.24 -2.85
N LYS A 139 19.48 40.52 -2.72
CA LYS A 139 20.34 41.62 -3.16
C LYS A 139 20.76 42.48 -1.99
N ASN A 140 22.03 42.88 -1.98
CA ASN A 140 22.49 44.03 -1.22
C ASN A 140 23.08 45.10 -2.16
N GLN A 141 23.60 46.19 -1.59
CA GLN A 141 24.27 47.25 -2.35
C GLN A 141 25.44 46.79 -3.25
N PHE A 142 26.02 45.60 -3.01
CA PHE A 142 27.09 45.02 -3.83
C PHE A 142 26.58 44.10 -4.95
N GLY A 143 25.27 43.84 -5.00
CA GLY A 143 24.61 43.05 -6.05
C GLY A 143 23.86 41.83 -5.52
N TRP A 144 23.49 40.94 -6.45
CA TRP A 144 22.74 39.73 -6.17
C TRP A 144 23.64 38.61 -5.66
N SER A 145 23.10 37.81 -4.74
CA SER A 145 23.64 36.51 -4.41
C SER A 145 23.48 35.51 -5.56
N ASP A 146 24.20 34.40 -5.48
CA ASP A 146 23.87 33.21 -6.28
C ASP A 146 22.48 32.67 -5.88
N TRP A 147 21.89 31.81 -6.71
CA TRP A 147 20.61 31.19 -6.40
C TRP A 147 20.75 30.05 -5.39
N ALA A 148 19.92 30.09 -4.34
CA ALA A 148 19.76 29.05 -3.34
C ALA A 148 18.55 28.16 -3.69
N TYR A 149 18.78 26.88 -4.01
CA TYR A 149 17.70 25.92 -4.32
C TYR A 149 17.44 24.93 -3.19
N SER A 150 16.18 24.53 -3.03
CA SER A 150 15.78 23.40 -2.20
C SER A 150 16.38 22.08 -2.71
N LEU A 151 16.58 21.11 -1.80
CA LEU A 151 17.01 19.76 -2.17
C LEU A 151 15.80 18.97 -2.71
N PRO A 152 15.99 18.12 -3.72
CA PRO A 152 14.92 17.24 -4.18
C PRO A 152 14.62 16.16 -3.12
N THR A 153 13.36 16.02 -2.75
CA THR A 153 12.88 14.87 -1.98
C THR A 153 11.80 14.12 -2.78
N ALA A 154 11.53 12.86 -2.42
CA ALA A 154 10.52 12.05 -3.13
C ALA A 154 9.11 12.68 -3.09
N SER A 155 8.80 13.47 -2.06
CA SER A 155 7.54 14.24 -1.98
C SER A 155 7.45 15.40 -2.99
N ASP A 156 8.59 15.83 -3.55
CA ASP A 156 8.66 16.96 -4.48
C ASP A 156 8.57 16.53 -5.96
N GLN A 157 8.44 15.23 -6.22
CA GLN A 157 8.21 14.73 -7.58
C GLN A 157 6.82 15.10 -8.05
N VAL A 158 6.71 15.80 -9.17
CA VAL A 158 5.42 16.11 -9.77
C VAL A 158 4.72 14.82 -10.16
N THR A 159 3.54 14.57 -9.60
CA THR A 159 2.69 13.44 -9.99
C THR A 159 1.77 13.83 -11.15
N ALA A 160 1.34 12.83 -11.91
CA ALA A 160 0.18 12.91 -12.79
C ALA A 160 -0.90 11.95 -12.27
N GLN A 161 -2.15 12.14 -12.69
CA GLN A 161 -3.21 11.20 -12.35
C GLN A 161 -2.78 9.78 -12.77
N PRO A 162 -3.03 8.77 -11.93
CA PRO A 162 -2.66 7.39 -12.24
C PRO A 162 -3.28 6.92 -13.56
N VAL A 163 -2.61 5.98 -14.21
CA VAL A 163 -3.17 5.22 -15.33
C VAL A 163 -2.88 3.75 -15.08
N LEU A 164 -3.91 2.94 -14.86
CA LEU A 164 -3.77 1.50 -14.68
C LEU A 164 -3.24 0.85 -15.98
N THR A 165 -2.18 0.06 -15.85
CA THR A 165 -1.51 -0.63 -16.95
C THR A 165 -1.57 -2.16 -16.84
N ALA A 166 -1.82 -2.69 -15.63
CA ALA A 166 -2.10 -4.10 -15.40
C ALA A 166 -3.36 -4.26 -14.55
N GLU A 167 -4.46 -4.70 -15.17
CA GLU A 167 -5.79 -4.76 -14.57
C GLU A 167 -6.60 -6.02 -14.93
N THR A 168 -5.95 -7.07 -15.43
CA THR A 168 -6.57 -8.33 -15.84
C THR A 168 -6.16 -9.49 -14.93
N PRO A 169 -6.65 -9.53 -13.67
CA PRO A 169 -6.35 -10.62 -12.75
C PRO A 169 -7.01 -11.94 -13.19
N PRO A 170 -6.48 -13.10 -12.74
CA PRO A 170 -7.19 -14.38 -12.85
C PRO A 170 -8.60 -14.30 -12.25
N THR A 171 -9.59 -14.81 -12.98
CA THR A 171 -11.01 -14.73 -12.62
C THR A 171 -11.51 -15.93 -11.81
N VAL A 172 -10.65 -16.90 -11.53
CA VAL A 172 -11.00 -18.13 -10.80
C VAL A 172 -10.00 -18.34 -9.66
N ALA A 173 -10.51 -18.78 -8.51
CA ALA A 173 -9.74 -19.27 -7.38
C ALA A 173 -10.45 -20.45 -6.73
N ASP A 174 -9.70 -21.30 -6.04
CA ASP A 174 -10.28 -22.39 -5.25
C ASP A 174 -10.39 -21.99 -3.78
N VAL A 175 -11.51 -22.36 -3.16
CA VAL A 175 -11.76 -22.07 -1.75
C VAL A 175 -10.74 -22.78 -0.86
N ASN A 176 -10.23 -22.08 0.15
CA ASN A 176 -9.20 -22.54 1.08
C ASN A 176 -7.85 -22.90 0.44
N VAL A 177 -7.63 -22.50 -0.82
CA VAL A 177 -6.35 -22.63 -1.52
C VAL A 177 -5.71 -21.24 -1.67
N PRO A 178 -4.40 -21.08 -1.39
CA PRO A 178 -3.72 -19.80 -1.62
C PRO A 178 -3.88 -19.33 -3.06
N TYR A 179 -4.32 -18.09 -3.23
CA TYR A 179 -4.41 -17.46 -4.54
C TYR A 179 -3.00 -17.25 -5.11
N ALA A 180 -2.81 -17.55 -6.39
CA ALA A 180 -1.51 -17.46 -7.07
C ALA A 180 -0.90 -16.04 -7.04
N GLY A 181 -1.72 -15.03 -6.75
CA GLY A 181 -1.33 -13.64 -6.65
C GLY A 181 -1.48 -12.92 -7.99
N TYR A 182 -1.84 -11.64 -7.93
CA TYR A 182 -1.83 -10.76 -9.09
C TYR A 182 -1.40 -9.36 -8.67
N THR A 183 -0.43 -8.79 -9.36
CA THR A 183 0.05 -7.43 -9.06
C THR A 183 -0.59 -6.45 -10.02
N PHE A 184 -1.48 -5.61 -9.50
CA PHE A 184 -1.95 -4.45 -10.23
C PHE A 184 -0.82 -3.44 -10.40
N ALA A 185 -0.75 -2.81 -11.56
CA ALA A 185 0.23 -1.79 -11.87
C ALA A 185 -0.44 -0.57 -12.47
N ALA A 186 0.07 0.60 -12.14
CA ALA A 186 -0.32 1.88 -12.68
C ALA A 186 0.92 2.74 -12.92
N ASP A 187 0.90 3.52 -13.98
CA ASP A 187 1.89 4.56 -14.22
C ASP A 187 1.69 5.72 -13.24
N GLY A 188 2.79 6.28 -12.77
CA GLY A 188 2.79 7.39 -11.81
C GLY A 188 3.76 7.17 -10.66
N PHE A 189 3.79 8.13 -9.75
CA PHE A 189 4.62 8.10 -8.55
C PHE A 189 3.73 8.16 -7.31
N ARG A 190 4.27 7.68 -6.18
CA ARG A 190 3.58 7.70 -4.87
C ARG A 190 2.18 7.05 -4.94
N MET A 191 2.16 5.87 -5.56
CA MET A 191 0.94 5.12 -5.80
C MET A 191 0.46 4.42 -4.53
N THR A 192 -0.84 4.51 -4.27
CA THR A 192 -1.55 3.72 -3.28
C THR A 192 -2.66 2.93 -3.96
N TYR A 193 -2.73 1.62 -3.70
CA TYR A 193 -3.77 0.73 -4.24
C TYR A 193 -4.79 0.40 -3.15
N THR A 194 -6.07 0.49 -3.49
CA THR A 194 -7.17 0.19 -2.57
C THR A 194 -8.26 -0.59 -3.29
N GLN A 195 -8.98 -1.41 -2.53
CA GLN A 195 -10.23 -1.99 -3.03
C GLN A 195 -11.34 -0.93 -2.95
N SER A 196 -12.05 -0.74 -4.05
CA SER A 196 -13.30 0.04 -4.08
C SER A 196 -14.47 -0.91 -4.33
N SER A 197 -15.37 -1.05 -3.36
CA SER A 197 -16.57 -1.88 -3.53
C SER A 197 -17.71 -1.11 -4.18
N GLY A 198 -17.98 0.16 -3.83
CA GLY A 198 -18.98 0.98 -4.52
C GLY A 198 -20.36 0.33 -4.72
N GLY A 199 -20.80 -0.51 -3.76
CA GLY A 199 -22.05 -1.30 -3.85
C GLY A 199 -21.91 -2.71 -4.43
N LEU A 200 -20.70 -3.10 -4.86
CA LEU A 200 -20.33 -4.47 -5.22
C LEU A 200 -20.09 -5.32 -3.97
N THR A 201 -19.95 -6.64 -4.15
CA THR A 201 -19.72 -7.57 -3.04
C THR A 201 -18.38 -7.35 -2.34
N GLY A 202 -17.39 -6.79 -3.03
CA GLY A 202 -16.01 -6.67 -2.55
C GLY A 202 -15.20 -7.95 -2.78
N LEU A 203 -13.94 -7.94 -2.34
CA LEU A 203 -13.08 -9.12 -2.41
C LEU A 203 -13.63 -10.26 -1.52
N PRO A 204 -13.42 -11.54 -1.91
CA PRO A 204 -13.77 -12.66 -1.05
C PRO A 204 -13.10 -12.57 0.32
N ALA A 205 -13.76 -13.09 1.36
CA ALA A 205 -13.17 -13.17 2.69
C ALA A 205 -11.83 -13.93 2.64
N GLY A 206 -10.78 -13.38 3.27
CA GLY A 206 -9.42 -13.93 3.25
C GLY A 206 -8.53 -13.42 2.10
N MET A 207 -9.07 -12.57 1.22
CA MET A 207 -8.31 -11.86 0.18
C MET A 207 -8.03 -10.40 0.59
N SER A 208 -6.91 -9.85 0.15
CA SER A 208 -6.58 -8.43 0.31
C SER A 208 -5.65 -7.91 -0.77
N ILE A 209 -5.59 -6.59 -0.93
CA ILE A 209 -4.62 -5.91 -1.80
C ILE A 209 -3.58 -5.19 -0.93
N ASN A 210 -2.31 -5.37 -1.25
CA ASN A 210 -1.24 -4.60 -0.63
C ASN A 210 -1.26 -3.16 -1.18
N ALA A 211 -1.39 -2.19 -0.28
CA ALA A 211 -1.57 -0.79 -0.65
C ALA A 211 -0.36 -0.18 -1.38
N SER A 212 0.85 -0.66 -1.14
CA SER A 212 2.07 -0.11 -1.74
C SER A 212 2.49 -0.84 -3.01
N SER A 213 2.32 -2.16 -3.06
CA SER A 213 2.77 -2.98 -4.21
C SER A 213 1.68 -3.29 -5.22
N GLY A 214 0.39 -3.10 -4.88
CA GLY A 214 -0.72 -3.50 -5.74
C GLY A 214 -0.94 -5.02 -5.79
N LEU A 215 -0.23 -5.80 -4.97
CA LEU A 215 -0.38 -7.26 -4.92
C LEU A 215 -1.71 -7.67 -4.29
N LEU A 216 -2.62 -8.20 -5.11
CA LEU A 216 -3.79 -8.95 -4.68
C LEU A 216 -3.37 -10.37 -4.30
N SER A 217 -3.62 -10.77 -3.06
CA SER A 217 -3.24 -12.08 -2.54
C SER A 217 -4.13 -12.51 -1.37
N GLY A 218 -3.99 -13.77 -0.94
CA GLY A 218 -4.73 -14.31 0.19
C GLY A 218 -5.24 -15.73 -0.07
N THR A 219 -6.14 -16.18 0.79
CA THR A 219 -6.78 -17.49 0.68
C THR A 219 -8.29 -17.29 0.83
N PRO A 220 -9.08 -17.36 -0.26
CA PRO A 220 -10.51 -17.12 -0.18
C PRO A 220 -11.20 -18.23 0.62
N THR A 221 -12.09 -17.88 1.56
CA THR A 221 -12.73 -18.86 2.46
C THR A 221 -14.19 -19.14 2.16
N GLN A 222 -14.75 -18.46 1.15
CA GLN A 222 -16.16 -18.57 0.79
C GLN A 222 -16.32 -18.78 -0.71
N VAL A 223 -17.03 -19.85 -1.07
CA VAL A 223 -17.47 -20.12 -2.44
C VAL A 223 -18.48 -19.06 -2.87
N GLY A 224 -18.36 -18.59 -4.11
CA GLY A 224 -19.28 -17.60 -4.65
C GLY A 224 -18.67 -16.80 -5.79
N THR A 225 -19.47 -15.89 -6.34
CA THR A 225 -19.00 -14.92 -7.33
C THR A 225 -18.89 -13.56 -6.66
N PHE A 226 -17.68 -13.00 -6.68
CA PHE A 226 -17.34 -11.74 -6.05
C PHE A 226 -17.02 -10.70 -7.11
N THR A 227 -17.64 -9.53 -7.00
CA THR A 227 -17.40 -8.38 -7.86
C THR A 227 -16.70 -7.28 -7.07
N TYR A 228 -15.66 -6.70 -7.66
CA TYR A 228 -14.84 -5.67 -7.01
C TYR A 228 -14.21 -4.74 -8.03
N ARG A 229 -13.65 -3.62 -7.56
CA ARG A 229 -12.75 -2.75 -8.33
C ARG A 229 -11.49 -2.51 -7.54
N ILE A 230 -10.39 -2.29 -8.26
CA ILE A 230 -9.16 -1.76 -7.68
C ILE A 230 -9.00 -0.31 -8.10
N LYS A 231 -8.68 0.53 -7.11
CA LYS A 231 -8.42 1.95 -7.27
C LYS A 231 -6.94 2.20 -7.02
N ALA A 232 -6.29 2.81 -7.99
CA ALA A 232 -4.94 3.34 -7.87
C ALA A 232 -5.04 4.85 -7.66
N SER A 233 -4.42 5.38 -6.61
CA SER A 233 -4.53 6.79 -6.22
C SER A 233 -3.17 7.41 -5.92
N ASN A 234 -3.00 8.69 -6.22
CA ASN A 234 -1.90 9.52 -5.77
C ASN A 234 -2.37 10.98 -5.56
N ASP A 235 -1.44 11.90 -5.33
CA ASP A 235 -1.76 13.30 -5.05
C ASP A 235 -2.43 14.05 -6.23
N SER A 236 -2.37 13.50 -7.44
CA SER A 236 -3.01 14.06 -8.64
C SER A 236 -4.41 13.50 -8.91
N GLY A 237 -4.84 12.49 -8.16
CA GLY A 237 -6.16 11.88 -8.29
C GLY A 237 -6.10 10.37 -8.40
N ASP A 238 -7.12 9.82 -9.06
CA ASP A 238 -7.44 8.40 -9.00
C ASP A 238 -7.68 7.81 -10.38
N ASP A 239 -7.29 6.55 -10.58
CA ASP A 239 -7.79 5.69 -11.64
C ASP A 239 -8.39 4.43 -11.03
N THR A 240 -9.43 3.89 -11.63
CA THR A 240 -10.18 2.76 -11.08
C THR A 240 -10.51 1.78 -12.20
N THR A 241 -10.22 0.50 -11.95
CA THR A 241 -10.53 -0.57 -12.89
C THR A 241 -12.03 -0.59 -13.23
N PRO A 242 -12.41 -1.18 -14.37
CA PRO A 242 -13.76 -1.70 -14.57
C PRO A 242 -14.17 -2.65 -13.44
N VAL A 243 -15.45 -3.06 -13.42
CA VAL A 243 -15.90 -4.12 -12.50
C VAL A 243 -15.19 -5.42 -12.86
N LEU A 244 -14.42 -5.94 -11.91
CA LEU A 244 -13.74 -7.23 -11.99
C LEU A 244 -14.58 -8.29 -11.29
N THR A 245 -14.44 -9.53 -11.74
CA THR A 245 -15.14 -10.69 -11.18
C THR A 245 -14.13 -11.77 -10.80
N LEU A 246 -14.24 -12.27 -9.57
CA LEU A 246 -13.53 -13.45 -9.09
C LEU A 246 -14.55 -14.50 -8.66
N THR A 247 -14.54 -15.64 -9.34
CA THR A 247 -15.33 -16.81 -8.97
C THR A 247 -14.49 -17.72 -8.10
N VAL A 248 -14.94 -17.93 -6.86
CA VAL A 248 -14.35 -18.88 -5.93
C VAL A 248 -15.13 -20.19 -6.02
N SER A 249 -14.48 -21.28 -6.43
CA SER A 249 -15.06 -22.61 -6.58
C SER A 249 -14.53 -23.61 -5.57
N ASP A 250 -15.26 -24.71 -5.41
CA ASP A 250 -14.92 -25.86 -4.57
C ASP A 250 -15.04 -27.16 -5.38
N GLY A 251 -14.27 -27.28 -6.46
CA GLY A 251 -14.16 -28.52 -7.24
C GLY A 251 -15.48 -29.17 -7.68
N VAL A 252 -15.42 -30.46 -8.03
CA VAL A 252 -16.60 -31.29 -8.35
C VAL A 252 -16.66 -32.45 -7.36
N PRO A 253 -17.82 -32.75 -6.74
CA PRO A 253 -17.96 -33.90 -5.85
C PRO A 253 -17.52 -35.22 -6.49
N ALA A 254 -16.53 -35.88 -5.89
CA ALA A 254 -15.99 -37.16 -6.38
C ALA A 254 -15.81 -38.20 -5.27
N GLN A 255 -15.61 -37.77 -4.02
CA GLN A 255 -15.30 -38.65 -2.89
C GLN A 255 -16.26 -38.41 -1.72
N MET A 256 -16.55 -39.50 -0.98
CA MET A 256 -17.29 -39.46 0.28
C MET A 256 -16.39 -40.02 1.37
N VAL A 257 -16.33 -39.37 2.52
CA VAL A 257 -15.54 -39.81 3.68
C VAL A 257 -16.42 -39.87 4.92
N ILE A 258 -16.42 -40.99 5.63
CA ILE A 258 -17.08 -41.12 6.94
C ILE A 258 -16.10 -40.69 8.02
N THR A 259 -16.27 -39.48 8.55
CA THR A 259 -15.40 -38.91 9.59
C THR A 259 -15.77 -39.35 10.99
N ARG A 260 -17.04 -39.71 11.20
CA ARG A 260 -17.49 -40.39 12.42
C ARG A 260 -18.30 -41.62 12.03
N GLN A 261 -17.79 -42.79 12.38
CA GLN A 261 -18.48 -44.05 12.10
C GLN A 261 -19.78 -44.13 12.89
N PRO A 262 -20.86 -44.66 12.29
CA PRO A 262 -21.99 -45.11 13.08
C PRO A 262 -21.54 -46.27 13.98
N VAL A 263 -22.07 -46.33 15.20
CA VAL A 263 -21.85 -47.47 16.09
C VAL A 263 -23.20 -47.99 16.53
N ALA A 264 -23.39 -49.30 16.38
CA ALA A 264 -24.55 -50.00 16.92
C ALA A 264 -24.21 -50.61 18.29
N GLY A 265 -25.23 -50.81 19.11
CA GLY A 265 -25.10 -51.33 20.48
C GLY A 265 -26.42 -51.29 21.23
N MET A 266 -27.51 -51.35 20.47
CA MET A 266 -28.85 -50.97 20.91
C MET A 266 -29.88 -51.92 20.28
N PRO A 267 -31.09 -51.99 20.87
CA PRO A 267 -32.19 -52.75 20.29
C PRO A 267 -32.52 -52.35 18.86
N SER A 268 -32.95 -53.33 18.06
CA SER A 268 -33.47 -53.11 16.71
C SER A 268 -34.47 -51.94 16.65
N ARG A 269 -34.29 -51.04 15.66
CA ARG A 269 -35.12 -49.83 15.39
C ARG A 269 -35.01 -48.70 16.41
N THR A 270 -34.04 -48.73 17.32
CA THR A 270 -33.71 -47.57 18.15
C THR A 270 -32.68 -46.66 17.48
N GLN A 271 -32.42 -45.48 18.04
CA GLN A 271 -31.49 -44.50 17.47
C GLN A 271 -30.03 -44.87 17.74
N LEU A 272 -29.20 -44.87 16.69
CA LEU A 272 -27.77 -45.18 16.78
C LEU A 272 -27.11 -44.35 17.88
N PRO A 273 -26.44 -44.97 18.87
CA PRO A 273 -25.81 -44.24 19.97
C PRO A 273 -24.68 -43.34 19.47
N THR A 274 -23.95 -43.75 18.43
CA THR A 274 -23.07 -42.84 17.68
C THR A 274 -23.66 -42.60 16.31
N GLN A 275 -24.07 -41.36 16.06
CA GLN A 275 -24.61 -40.94 14.78
C GLN A 275 -23.47 -40.66 13.78
N PRO A 276 -23.60 -41.06 12.51
CA PRO A 276 -22.55 -40.87 11.53
C PRO A 276 -22.36 -39.40 11.13
N VAL A 277 -21.12 -39.06 10.79
CA VAL A 277 -20.75 -37.77 10.16
C VAL A 277 -19.97 -38.09 8.89
N VAL A 278 -20.31 -37.37 7.82
CA VAL A 278 -19.75 -37.60 6.49
C VAL A 278 -19.28 -36.29 5.87
N GLN A 279 -18.30 -36.36 4.99
CA GLN A 279 -17.80 -35.25 4.19
C GLN A 279 -17.85 -35.62 2.72
N VAL A 280 -18.26 -34.64 1.90
CA VAL A 280 -18.18 -34.74 0.44
C VAL A 280 -16.95 -33.96 -0.01
N ARG A 281 -16.11 -34.59 -0.83
CA ARG A 281 -14.84 -34.04 -1.30
C ARG A 281 -14.72 -34.15 -2.81
N ASP A 282 -13.85 -33.34 -3.39
CA ASP A 282 -13.42 -33.48 -4.79
C ASP A 282 -12.42 -34.64 -4.96
N ASP A 283 -11.83 -34.76 -6.16
CA ASP A 283 -10.83 -35.76 -6.49
C ASP A 283 -9.46 -35.49 -5.82
N SER A 284 -9.17 -34.22 -5.53
CA SER A 284 -7.97 -33.76 -4.83
C SER A 284 -8.03 -33.95 -3.31
N GLY A 285 -9.22 -34.22 -2.77
CA GLY A 285 -9.48 -34.41 -1.34
C GLY A 285 -9.90 -33.14 -0.59
N LEU A 286 -10.13 -32.03 -1.30
CA LEU A 286 -10.72 -30.80 -0.77
C LEU A 286 -12.22 -31.00 -0.49
N ASN A 287 -12.73 -30.41 0.59
CA ASN A 287 -14.16 -30.48 0.88
C ASN A 287 -14.97 -29.65 -0.13
N ILE A 288 -16.17 -30.14 -0.46
CA ILE A 288 -17.18 -29.40 -1.22
C ILE A 288 -18.01 -28.57 -0.24
N TYR A 289 -17.87 -27.25 -0.28
CA TYR A 289 -18.59 -26.26 0.53
C TYR A 289 -19.91 -25.79 -0.10
N THR A 290 -20.19 -26.14 -1.35
CA THR A 290 -21.48 -25.99 -2.00
C THR A 290 -22.42 -27.06 -1.43
N PRO A 291 -23.59 -26.70 -0.88
CA PRO A 291 -24.47 -27.66 -0.21
C PRO A 291 -24.79 -28.89 -1.07
N GLN A 292 -24.46 -30.06 -0.55
CA GLN A 292 -24.74 -31.37 -1.14
C GLN A 292 -25.79 -32.09 -0.31
N THR A 293 -26.64 -32.88 -0.96
CA THR A 293 -27.56 -33.78 -0.27
C THR A 293 -26.94 -35.16 -0.18
N VAL A 294 -26.65 -35.60 1.05
CA VAL A 294 -26.18 -36.95 1.31
C VAL A 294 -27.34 -37.80 1.74
N THR A 295 -27.57 -38.92 1.06
CA THR A 295 -28.53 -39.94 1.45
C THR A 295 -27.80 -41.13 2.05
N VAL A 296 -28.50 -41.89 2.90
CA VAL A 296 -27.99 -43.13 3.48
C VAL A 296 -28.93 -44.29 3.21
N THR A 297 -28.35 -45.44 2.88
CA THR A 297 -29.05 -46.72 2.72
C THR A 297 -28.44 -47.76 3.66
N ALA A 298 -29.25 -48.74 4.07
CA ALA A 298 -28.76 -49.88 4.86
C ALA A 298 -28.63 -51.12 3.97
N ASN A 299 -27.48 -51.80 4.07
CA ASN A 299 -27.20 -53.03 3.35
C ASN A 299 -27.29 -54.23 4.29
N GLY A 300 -27.89 -55.32 3.80
CA GLY A 300 -28.07 -56.57 4.53
C GLY A 300 -29.54 -57.00 4.53
N VAL A 301 -29.79 -58.30 4.43
CA VAL A 301 -31.16 -58.83 4.37
C VAL A 301 -31.91 -58.49 5.66
N GLY A 302 -33.12 -57.93 5.51
CA GLY A 302 -33.95 -57.51 6.64
C GLY A 302 -33.52 -56.22 7.33
N ALA A 303 -32.56 -55.48 6.78
CA ALA A 303 -32.20 -54.15 7.28
C ALA A 303 -33.37 -53.17 7.10
N VAL A 304 -33.67 -52.40 8.15
CA VAL A 304 -34.69 -51.35 8.12
C VAL A 304 -34.06 -50.08 8.67
N LEU A 305 -33.83 -49.09 7.81
CA LEU A 305 -33.33 -47.78 8.21
C LEU A 305 -34.51 -46.84 8.55
N GLY A 306 -34.34 -45.99 9.55
CA GLY A 306 -35.33 -44.98 9.90
C GLY A 306 -34.69 -43.70 10.46
N GLY A 307 -35.52 -42.78 10.94
CA GLY A 307 -35.10 -41.43 11.28
C GLY A 307 -34.89 -40.57 10.03
N THR A 308 -33.97 -39.60 10.11
CA THR A 308 -33.62 -38.73 8.99
C THR A 308 -32.58 -39.41 8.10
N THR A 309 -32.99 -39.91 6.93
CA THR A 309 -32.15 -40.68 6.00
C THR A 309 -31.46 -39.82 4.92
N SER A 310 -31.58 -38.50 5.02
CA SER A 310 -30.84 -37.57 4.18
C SER A 310 -30.49 -36.30 4.94
N VAL A 311 -29.29 -35.76 4.70
CA VAL A 311 -28.80 -34.53 5.33
C VAL A 311 -28.13 -33.64 4.30
N SER A 312 -28.17 -32.32 4.52
CA SER A 312 -27.36 -31.37 3.75
C SER A 312 -25.97 -31.23 4.38
N THR A 313 -24.93 -31.11 3.55
CA THR A 313 -23.59 -30.74 4.01
C THR A 313 -23.46 -29.25 4.35
N GLY A 314 -24.46 -28.43 4.00
CA GLY A 314 -24.41 -26.98 4.16
C GLY A 314 -23.14 -26.37 3.56
N ASN A 315 -22.72 -25.23 4.13
CA ASN A 315 -21.51 -24.53 3.72
C ASN A 315 -20.23 -25.01 4.44
N THR A 316 -20.27 -26.19 5.05
CA THR A 316 -19.13 -26.76 5.80
C THR A 316 -18.57 -28.02 5.15
N GLY A 317 -19.22 -28.49 4.07
CA GLY A 317 -18.91 -29.76 3.41
C GLY A 317 -19.12 -30.99 4.27
N THR A 318 -19.84 -30.85 5.40
CA THR A 318 -20.01 -31.91 6.40
C THR A 318 -21.49 -32.18 6.66
N GLY A 319 -21.94 -33.40 6.34
CA GLY A 319 -23.26 -33.90 6.68
C GLY A 319 -23.26 -34.59 8.04
N THR A 320 -24.13 -34.15 8.95
CA THR A 320 -24.27 -34.76 10.29
C THR A 320 -25.65 -35.35 10.46
N TYR A 321 -25.71 -36.66 10.70
CA TYR A 321 -26.95 -37.32 11.08
C TYR A 321 -27.19 -37.16 12.58
N ALA A 322 -28.46 -37.05 12.97
CA ALA A 322 -28.82 -36.76 14.36
C ALA A 322 -29.72 -37.82 15.00
N ASN A 323 -30.46 -38.60 14.20
CA ASN A 323 -31.53 -39.50 14.68
C ASN A 323 -31.67 -40.78 13.85
N LEU A 324 -30.64 -41.21 13.12
CA LEU A 324 -30.70 -42.44 12.34
C LEU A 324 -30.96 -43.64 13.24
N THR A 325 -31.87 -44.50 12.81
CA THR A 325 -32.19 -45.77 13.46
C THR A 325 -31.87 -46.94 12.53
N LEU A 326 -31.44 -48.07 13.11
CA LEU A 326 -31.20 -49.31 12.36
C LEU A 326 -31.99 -50.45 13.01
N GLY A 327 -32.86 -51.06 12.21
CA GLY A 327 -33.52 -52.31 12.50
C GLY A 327 -32.92 -53.46 11.70
N GLY A 328 -32.94 -54.65 12.28
CA GLY A 328 -32.46 -55.86 11.65
C GLY A 328 -32.64 -57.08 12.54
N VAL A 329 -32.14 -58.21 12.05
CA VAL A 329 -32.02 -59.47 12.78
C VAL A 329 -30.75 -59.43 13.64
N VAL A 330 -30.88 -59.81 14.91
CA VAL A 330 -29.75 -59.86 15.85
C VAL A 330 -28.68 -60.82 15.34
N GLY A 331 -27.41 -60.43 15.47
CA GLY A 331 -26.26 -61.22 15.01
C GLY A 331 -25.98 -61.16 13.51
N THR A 332 -26.77 -60.41 12.73
CA THR A 332 -26.50 -60.14 11.32
C THR A 332 -25.64 -58.88 11.18
N ASN A 333 -24.61 -58.94 10.33
CA ASN A 333 -23.79 -57.78 9.99
C ASN A 333 -24.51 -56.91 8.95
N TYR A 334 -24.68 -55.64 9.29
CA TYR A 334 -25.21 -54.60 8.41
C TYR A 334 -24.13 -53.57 8.11
N THR A 335 -24.23 -52.89 6.98
CA THR A 335 -23.45 -51.67 6.71
C THR A 335 -24.37 -50.54 6.25
N LEU A 336 -23.94 -49.30 6.45
CA LEU A 336 -24.61 -48.13 5.90
C LEU A 336 -23.78 -47.59 4.74
N THR A 337 -24.41 -47.37 3.59
CA THR A 337 -23.78 -46.69 2.45
C THR A 337 -24.33 -45.28 2.37
N PHE A 338 -23.42 -44.30 2.37
CA PHE A 338 -23.71 -42.89 2.22
C PHE A 338 -23.38 -42.47 0.79
N THR A 339 -24.30 -41.76 0.14
CA THR A 339 -24.16 -41.36 -1.27
C THR A 339 -24.53 -39.90 -1.48
N SER A 340 -23.78 -39.22 -2.34
CA SER A 340 -24.10 -37.90 -2.88
C SER A 340 -23.62 -37.82 -4.33
N GLY A 341 -24.54 -37.92 -5.29
CA GLY A 341 -24.16 -38.07 -6.69
C GLY A 341 -23.29 -39.32 -6.91
N ALA A 342 -22.10 -39.15 -7.48
CA ALA A 342 -21.15 -40.24 -7.71
C ALA A 342 -20.30 -40.59 -6.46
N ALA A 343 -20.23 -39.70 -5.47
CA ALA A 343 -19.45 -39.93 -4.25
C ALA A 343 -20.17 -40.93 -3.34
N SER A 344 -19.46 -41.97 -2.89
CA SER A 344 -20.02 -42.98 -1.97
C SER A 344 -19.01 -43.51 -0.95
N ALA A 345 -19.48 -43.84 0.25
CA ALA A 345 -18.69 -44.49 1.29
C ALA A 345 -19.55 -45.46 2.10
N THR A 346 -18.96 -46.56 2.54
CA THR A 346 -19.64 -47.60 3.32
C THR A 346 -19.06 -47.66 4.73
N SER A 347 -19.93 -47.74 5.73
CA SER A 347 -19.53 -47.85 7.14
C SER A 347 -18.84 -49.16 7.45
N GLN A 348 -18.26 -49.24 8.65
CA GLN A 348 -17.93 -50.52 9.27
C GLN A 348 -19.20 -51.35 9.54
N ASN A 349 -19.00 -52.64 9.87
CA ASN A 349 -20.09 -53.54 10.22
C ASN A 349 -20.82 -53.08 11.49
N LEU A 350 -22.14 -53.18 11.45
CA LEU A 350 -23.07 -52.86 12.53
C LEU A 350 -23.90 -54.10 12.86
N GLN A 351 -24.14 -54.33 14.15
CA GLN A 351 -25.05 -55.37 14.62
C GLN A 351 -26.04 -54.79 15.62
N VAL A 352 -27.32 -55.14 15.49
CA VAL A 352 -28.35 -54.78 16.47
C VAL A 352 -28.36 -55.77 17.62
N THR A 353 -28.73 -55.31 18.82
CA THR A 353 -28.87 -56.17 20.00
C THR A 353 -30.34 -56.56 20.22
N PRO A 354 -30.63 -57.61 21.01
CA PRO A 354 -31.99 -57.90 21.43
C PRO A 354 -32.61 -56.72 22.19
N GLY A 355 -33.93 -56.54 22.03
CA GLY A 355 -34.69 -55.64 22.91
C GLY A 355 -34.75 -56.16 24.34
N VAL A 356 -35.02 -55.26 25.29
CA VAL A 356 -35.30 -55.65 26.67
C VAL A 356 -36.56 -56.50 26.70
N ALA A 357 -36.48 -57.73 27.22
CA ALA A 357 -37.63 -58.60 27.36
C ALA A 357 -38.61 -57.97 28.35
N THR A 358 -39.81 -57.60 27.87
CA THR A 358 -40.83 -56.95 28.70
C THR A 358 -41.86 -57.93 29.26
N ASN A 359 -41.91 -59.18 28.78
CA ASN A 359 -42.72 -60.26 29.34
C ASN A 359 -42.08 -61.63 29.10
N LEU A 360 -42.11 -62.51 30.09
CA LEU A 360 -41.94 -63.96 29.93
C LEU A 360 -43.30 -64.54 29.54
N ARG A 361 -43.35 -65.35 28.49
CA ARG A 361 -44.54 -66.13 28.12
C ARG A 361 -44.31 -67.60 28.37
#